data_AF-A0A8T5ECI9-F1
#
_entry.id   AF-A0A8T5ECI9-F1
#
_cell.length_a   1.000
_cell.length_b   1.000
_cell.length_c   1.000
_cell.angle_alpha   90.00
_cell.angle_beta   90.00
_cell.angle_gamma   90.00
#
_symmetry.space_group_name_H-M   'P 1'
#
loop_
_entity.id
_entity.type
_entity.pdbx_description
1 polymer ?
#
loop_
_entity_poly.entity_id
_entity_poly.type
_entity_poly.pdbx_seq_one_letter_code
_entity_poly.pdbx_strand_id
1 'polypeptide(L)'
;MADVYINSRFVGTVDDINLFVENIKDERRKGSLAEDVNVYTDIENNEVHVNCDGGRARRPLIIIKEGKSLLTERHLKQLKDGEITWADLVRQGVVEYLDAGEEENALVAYDETQLTEKHTHMEITPGSISGIATALVPFGNFNQSSRLIIGSKNQKQSLGFYAANYHIRLDMDTNLLHYPQFPLVKTKLHDVTNYDEHPAGQNMVVAIMCFDGYNMEDGVILNKSSVERGLARSTYFRPVSAEELRYSGGLIDEVSIPDKEVKGYRSEADYKFLEGDGIIYPEAKVCDGDVIIGRTSPPRFLSSLDEYNLSAAIRRESSVSLKHGEKGVADFVVITENEEGNKLVQVRLREERIPEIGDKFTSRHGQKGVTGILVPVQDIPFSANGITPDLIFTPHGISSRMTISHLLELIGGKVGALSGRFVDGTLFEAESELNMRAELLNLGFKEDGTETFYDGRTGKQMLAKIYVGNMYYLRLRHLVANKMQSRARGPIQLLTRQPTEGKAKEGGLRLGEMEKDVFIAHGASLLLKERFDSDKTNLPVCEKCGLVAVEDQYKNRKYCLMCGEDVNINYVEMSYAFKLLLDEIRSLGIYPKLNLENKY
;
A
#
# COMPACT_ATOMS: atom_id res chain seq x y z
N MET A 1 -45.89 9.92 33.69
CA MET A 1 -45.06 8.76 34.09
C MET A 1 -44.38 8.19 32.87
N ALA A 2 -43.06 8.28 32.84
CA ALA A 2 -42.20 7.67 31.84
C ALA A 2 -41.33 6.59 32.49
N ASP A 3 -41.03 5.54 31.75
CA ASP A 3 -40.17 4.46 32.22
C ASP A 3 -38.70 4.87 32.09
N VAL A 4 -37.90 4.58 33.12
CA VAL A 4 -36.48 4.93 33.18
C VAL A 4 -35.65 3.67 33.06
N TYR A 5 -34.74 3.67 32.09
CA TYR A 5 -33.80 2.60 31.82
C TYR A 5 -32.37 3.07 32.07
N ILE A 6 -31.56 2.21 32.68
CA ILE A 6 -30.11 2.41 32.81
C ILE A 6 -29.42 1.26 32.08
N ASN A 7 -28.63 1.57 31.05
CA ASN A 7 -28.00 0.56 30.16
C ASN A 7 -29.02 -0.50 29.68
N SER A 8 -30.16 -0.02 29.18
CA SER A 8 -31.30 -0.84 28.72
C SER A 8 -31.95 -1.74 29.78
N ARG A 9 -31.65 -1.55 31.07
CA ARG A 9 -32.35 -2.22 32.17
C ARG A 9 -33.35 -1.27 32.80
N PHE A 10 -34.60 -1.68 32.90
CA PHE A 10 -35.63 -0.91 33.60
C PHE A 10 -35.25 -0.74 35.07
N VAL A 11 -35.33 0.49 35.58
CA VAL A 11 -34.98 0.84 36.96
C VAL A 11 -36.17 1.44 37.72
N GLY A 12 -37.06 2.15 37.05
CA GLY A 12 -38.23 2.76 37.69
C GLY A 12 -38.98 3.70 36.76
N THR A 13 -39.80 4.57 37.33
CA THR A 13 -40.61 5.54 36.57
C THR A 13 -40.41 6.96 37.10
N VAL A 14 -40.63 7.94 36.24
CA VAL A 14 -40.53 9.38 36.58
C VAL A 14 -41.77 10.14 36.11
N ASP A 15 -42.24 11.10 36.92
CA ASP A 15 -43.45 11.88 36.60
C ASP A 15 -43.17 13.02 35.62
N ASP A 16 -42.11 13.80 35.85
CA ASP A 16 -41.67 14.92 35.01
C ASP A 16 -40.35 14.59 34.32
N ILE A 17 -40.44 14.28 33.04
CA ILE A 17 -39.31 13.86 32.19
C ILE A 17 -38.32 15.01 31.97
N ASN A 18 -38.84 16.20 31.68
CA ASN A 18 -38.02 17.35 31.33
C ASN A 18 -37.17 17.76 32.53
N LEU A 19 -37.81 17.85 33.70
CA LEU A 19 -37.11 18.17 34.94
C LEU A 19 -36.05 17.11 35.28
N PHE A 20 -36.36 15.82 35.09
CA PHE A 20 -35.42 14.74 35.38
C PHE A 20 -34.18 14.78 34.48
N VAL A 21 -34.38 14.99 33.17
CA VAL A 21 -33.30 15.03 32.18
C VAL A 21 -32.45 16.29 32.36
N GLU A 22 -33.08 17.45 32.60
CA GLU A 22 -32.37 18.70 32.91
C GLU A 22 -31.53 18.57 34.17
N ASN A 23 -32.05 17.95 35.24
CA ASN A 23 -31.29 17.71 36.46
C ASN A 23 -30.07 16.82 36.22
N ILE A 24 -30.18 15.75 35.43
CA ILE A 24 -29.03 14.89 35.10
C ILE A 24 -27.98 15.69 34.31
N LYS A 25 -28.41 16.46 33.30
CA LYS A 25 -27.52 17.30 32.49
C LYS A 25 -26.83 18.37 33.34
N ASP A 26 -27.56 19.05 34.22
CA ASP A 26 -27.02 20.08 35.09
C ASP A 26 -26.05 19.51 36.14
N GLU A 27 -26.35 18.36 36.74
CA GLU A 27 -25.42 17.70 37.67
C GLU A 27 -24.17 17.17 36.95
N ARG A 28 -24.29 16.74 35.68
CA ARG A 28 -23.13 16.43 34.83
C ARG A 28 -22.29 17.67 34.54
N ARG A 29 -22.92 18.79 34.18
CA ARG A 29 -22.24 20.07 33.88
C ARG A 29 -21.57 20.72 35.09
N LYS A 30 -22.07 20.46 36.30
CA LYS A 30 -21.43 20.86 37.57
C LYS A 30 -20.27 19.94 37.98
N GLY A 31 -20.13 18.78 37.33
CA GLY A 31 -19.16 17.75 37.69
C GLY A 31 -19.56 16.85 38.86
N SER A 32 -20.83 16.90 39.30
CA SER A 32 -21.36 15.99 40.33
C SER A 32 -21.57 14.57 39.79
N LEU A 33 -21.95 14.46 38.51
CA LEU A 33 -22.04 13.20 37.77
C LEU A 33 -20.84 13.05 36.83
N ALA A 34 -20.51 11.80 36.53
CA ALA A 34 -19.42 11.50 35.61
C ALA A 34 -19.76 11.95 34.17
N GLU A 35 -18.74 12.44 33.46
CA GLU A 35 -18.85 12.99 32.09
C GLU A 35 -19.26 11.95 31.04
N ASP A 36 -19.20 10.66 31.39
CA ASP A 36 -19.59 9.53 30.54
C ASP A 36 -21.04 9.09 30.72
N VAL A 37 -21.81 9.71 31.63
CA VAL A 37 -23.24 9.50 31.72
C VAL A 37 -23.93 10.29 30.61
N ASN A 38 -24.66 9.62 29.72
CA ASN A 38 -25.50 10.25 28.69
C ASN A 38 -26.97 9.96 28.98
N VAL A 39 -27.84 10.93 28.67
CA VAL A 39 -29.28 10.80 28.90
C VAL A 39 -30.06 11.27 27.69
N TYR A 40 -31.01 10.46 27.25
CA TYR A 40 -31.91 10.82 26.16
C TYR A 40 -33.35 10.40 26.46
N THR A 41 -34.28 11.13 25.85
CA THR A 41 -35.72 10.91 25.97
C THR A 41 -36.24 10.36 24.66
N ASP A 42 -36.83 9.17 24.72
CA ASP A 42 -37.65 8.64 23.64
C ASP A 42 -39.06 9.20 23.82
N ILE A 43 -39.39 10.21 23.01
CA ILE A 43 -40.67 10.91 23.06
C ILE A 43 -41.81 10.01 22.56
N GLU A 44 -41.53 9.06 21.65
CA GLU A 44 -42.56 8.21 21.05
C GLU A 44 -43.03 7.13 22.03
N ASN A 45 -42.09 6.48 22.72
CA ASN A 45 -42.39 5.44 23.71
C ASN A 45 -42.56 5.98 25.14
N ASN A 46 -42.32 7.28 25.33
CA ASN A 46 -42.36 7.94 26.63
C ASN A 46 -41.39 7.28 27.65
N GLU A 47 -40.13 7.12 27.23
CA GLU A 47 -39.06 6.47 27.99
C GLU A 47 -37.86 7.42 28.18
N VAL A 48 -37.16 7.27 29.29
CA VAL A 48 -35.89 7.93 29.56
C VAL A 48 -34.79 6.88 29.64
N HIS A 49 -33.77 7.06 28.81
CA HIS A 49 -32.64 6.14 28.77
C HIS A 49 -31.39 6.85 29.27
N VAL A 50 -30.73 6.23 30.25
CA VAL A 50 -29.46 6.69 30.82
C VAL A 50 -28.38 5.66 30.46
N ASN A 51 -27.41 6.08 29.67
CA ASN A 51 -26.31 5.23 29.22
C ASN A 51 -25.03 5.60 29.97
N CYS A 52 -24.40 4.59 30.59
CA CYS A 52 -23.12 4.69 31.29
C CYS A 52 -22.23 3.46 31.03
N ASP A 53 -22.52 2.70 29.98
CA ASP A 53 -21.71 1.57 29.53
C ASP A 53 -20.48 2.02 28.73
N GLY A 54 -19.48 1.13 28.68
CA GLY A 54 -18.24 1.33 27.93
C GLY A 54 -18.36 0.91 26.47
N GLY A 55 -17.67 1.62 25.57
CA GLY A 55 -17.62 1.31 24.13
C GLY A 55 -18.44 2.24 23.24
N ARG A 56 -19.18 3.19 23.82
CA ARG A 56 -19.94 4.20 23.07
C ARG A 56 -19.03 5.22 22.40
N ALA A 57 -19.33 5.50 21.13
CA ALA A 57 -18.74 6.64 20.43
C ALA A 57 -19.47 7.92 20.87
N ARG A 58 -18.69 8.94 21.25
CA ARG A 58 -19.21 10.23 21.69
C ARG A 58 -18.57 11.36 20.89
N ARG A 59 -19.36 12.39 20.63
CA ARG A 59 -18.96 13.59 19.90
C ARG A 59 -18.94 14.78 20.87
N PRO A 60 -17.80 15.46 21.06
CA PRO A 60 -17.76 16.68 21.85
C PRO A 60 -18.40 17.83 21.07
N LEU A 61 -19.27 18.60 21.73
CA LEU A 61 -19.90 19.79 21.18
C LEU A 61 -19.86 20.94 22.19
N ILE A 62 -19.92 22.18 21.68
CA ILE A 62 -19.98 23.38 22.51
C ILE A 62 -21.43 23.58 22.94
N ILE A 63 -21.67 23.79 24.24
CA ILE A 63 -23.02 24.04 24.76
C ILE A 63 -23.46 25.46 24.39
N ILE A 64 -24.71 25.57 23.90
CA ILE A 64 -25.40 26.83 23.64
C ILE A 64 -26.50 27.02 24.68
N LYS A 65 -26.57 28.23 25.26
CA LYS A 65 -27.64 28.62 26.17
C LYS A 65 -28.25 29.93 25.72
N GLU A 66 -29.57 29.94 25.53
CA GLU A 66 -30.34 31.13 25.11
C GLU A 66 -29.75 31.79 23.84
N GLY A 67 -29.36 30.97 22.87
CA GLY A 67 -28.78 31.42 21.60
C GLY A 67 -27.34 31.95 21.69
N LYS A 68 -26.65 31.79 22.83
CA LYS A 68 -25.25 32.20 23.01
C LYS A 68 -24.35 31.01 23.33
N SER A 69 -23.15 31.01 22.76
CA SER A 69 -22.10 30.05 23.08
C SER A 69 -21.60 30.25 24.51
N LEU A 70 -21.48 29.16 25.28
CA LEU A 70 -20.80 29.18 26.58
C LEU A 70 -19.28 29.26 26.42
N LEU A 71 -18.75 28.94 25.24
CA LEU A 71 -17.34 29.16 24.92
C LEU A 71 -17.13 30.64 24.59
N THR A 72 -16.46 31.35 25.49
CA THR A 72 -16.22 32.80 25.35
C THR A 72 -14.80 33.08 24.85
N GLU A 73 -14.57 34.30 24.33
CA GLU A 73 -13.22 34.75 23.96
C GLU A 73 -12.22 34.68 25.14
N ARG A 74 -12.70 34.85 26.38
CA ARG A 74 -11.88 34.67 27.58
C ARG A 74 -11.36 33.24 27.66
N HIS A 75 -12.22 32.23 27.50
CA HIS A 75 -11.79 30.83 27.50
C HIS A 75 -10.76 30.56 26.39
N LEU A 76 -10.98 31.12 25.19
CA LEU A 76 -10.03 30.99 24.07
C LEU A 76 -8.66 31.61 24.39
N LYS A 77 -8.64 32.76 25.06
CA LYS A 77 -7.39 33.40 25.50
C LYS A 77 -6.69 32.56 26.58
N GLN A 78 -7.42 32.08 27.57
CA GLN A 78 -6.88 31.22 28.63
C GLN A 78 -6.34 29.90 28.08
N LEU A 79 -6.97 29.31 27.06
CA LEU A 79 -6.45 28.13 26.35
C LEU A 79 -5.14 28.45 25.63
N LYS A 80 -5.04 29.60 24.95
CA LYS A 80 -3.82 30.02 24.25
C LYS A 80 -2.67 30.29 25.22
N ASP A 81 -2.97 30.88 26.37
CA ASP A 81 -2.00 31.18 27.43
C ASP A 81 -1.63 29.93 28.25
N GLY A 82 -2.32 28.81 28.05
CA GLY A 82 -2.09 27.55 28.76
C GLY A 82 -2.61 27.53 30.20
N GLU A 83 -3.49 28.46 30.57
CA GLU A 83 -4.10 28.56 31.91
C GLU A 83 -5.17 27.50 32.16
N ILE A 84 -5.89 27.11 31.10
CA ILE A 84 -6.92 26.06 31.14
C ILE A 84 -6.63 25.02 30.07
N THR A 85 -7.06 23.79 30.32
CA THR A 85 -6.97 22.66 29.41
C THR A 85 -8.33 22.30 28.82
N TRP A 86 -8.34 21.42 27.82
CA TRP A 86 -9.59 20.84 27.30
C TRP A 86 -10.44 20.20 28.39
N ALA A 87 -9.82 19.46 29.32
CA ALA A 87 -10.51 18.83 30.43
C ALA A 87 -11.15 19.85 31.38
N ASP A 88 -10.57 21.04 31.51
CA ASP A 88 -11.17 22.11 32.33
C ASP A 88 -12.40 22.71 31.66
N LEU A 89 -12.44 22.80 30.32
CA LEU A 89 -13.65 23.23 29.59
C LEU A 89 -14.82 22.25 29.77
N VAL A 90 -14.52 20.96 29.75
CA VAL A 90 -15.52 19.91 30.00
C VAL A 90 -16.03 19.99 31.44
N ARG A 91 -15.12 20.09 32.42
CA ARG A 91 -15.47 20.26 33.85
C ARG A 91 -16.22 21.55 34.17
N GLN A 92 -16.00 22.61 33.39
CA GLN A 92 -16.73 23.88 33.51
C GLN A 92 -18.13 23.83 32.84
N GLY A 93 -18.49 22.73 32.19
CA GLY A 93 -19.75 22.61 31.46
C GLY A 93 -19.83 23.51 30.23
N VAL A 94 -18.69 23.79 29.58
CA VAL A 94 -18.62 24.54 28.31
C VAL A 94 -18.74 23.60 27.12
N VAL A 95 -18.12 22.42 27.23
CA VAL A 95 -18.12 21.36 26.21
C VAL A 95 -18.79 20.12 26.78
N GLU A 96 -19.63 19.47 25.98
CA GLU A 96 -20.40 18.28 26.37
C GLU A 96 -20.18 17.15 25.36
N TYR A 97 -20.00 15.92 25.86
CA TYR A 97 -19.85 14.73 25.03
C TYR A 97 -21.20 14.06 24.85
N LEU A 98 -21.74 14.09 23.64
CA LEU A 98 -23.00 13.42 23.33
C LEU A 98 -22.73 12.06 22.71
N ASP A 99 -23.45 11.02 23.14
CA ASP A 99 -23.54 9.77 22.39
C ASP A 99 -24.65 9.87 21.32
N ALA A 100 -24.75 8.85 20.47
CA ALA A 100 -25.75 8.84 19.40
C ALA A 100 -27.21 8.92 19.90
N GLY A 101 -27.49 8.43 21.11
CA GLY A 101 -28.83 8.49 21.70
C GLY A 101 -29.16 9.90 22.17
N GLU A 102 -28.23 10.54 22.89
CA GLU A 102 -28.42 11.92 23.36
C GLU A 102 -28.39 12.96 22.24
N GLU A 103 -27.66 12.68 21.15
CA GLU A 103 -27.64 13.53 19.96
C GLU A 103 -29.02 13.62 19.27
N GLU A 104 -29.88 12.61 19.40
CA GLU A 104 -31.26 12.64 18.87
C GLU A 104 -32.12 13.75 19.50
N ASN A 105 -31.79 14.18 20.73
CA ASN A 105 -32.45 15.29 21.41
C ASN A 105 -31.70 16.62 21.28
N ALA A 106 -30.63 16.69 20.48
CA ALA A 106 -29.81 17.88 20.31
C ALA A 106 -30.02 18.55 18.96
N LEU A 107 -30.32 19.85 18.98
CA LEU A 107 -30.22 20.71 17.79
C LEU A 107 -28.84 21.36 17.75
N VAL A 108 -27.99 20.92 16.81
CA VAL A 108 -26.58 21.34 16.68
C VAL A 108 -26.42 22.38 15.56
N ALA A 109 -25.88 23.54 15.89
CA ALA A 109 -25.54 24.58 14.92
C ALA A 109 -24.21 24.25 14.21
N TYR A 110 -24.11 24.57 12.92
CA TYR A 110 -22.89 24.36 12.13
C TYR A 110 -21.77 25.36 12.49
N ASP A 111 -22.14 26.62 12.68
CA ASP A 111 -21.25 27.72 13.07
C ASP A 111 -22.02 28.78 13.88
N GLU A 112 -21.30 29.78 14.36
CA GLU A 112 -21.89 30.88 15.14
C GLU A 112 -22.89 31.73 14.33
N THR A 113 -22.82 31.73 12.99
CA THR A 113 -23.69 32.54 12.14
C THR A 113 -25.11 32.01 12.06
N GLN A 114 -25.29 30.71 12.31
CA GLN A 114 -26.58 30.03 12.27
C GLN A 114 -27.25 29.91 13.65
N LEU A 115 -26.63 30.44 14.70
CA LEU A 115 -27.15 30.33 16.06
C LEU A 115 -28.54 30.97 16.19
N THR A 116 -29.42 30.24 16.86
CA THR A 116 -30.76 30.69 17.24
C THR A 116 -31.04 30.22 18.66
N GLU A 117 -32.06 30.79 19.32
CA GLU A 117 -32.45 30.41 20.69
C GLU A 117 -32.86 28.94 20.84
N LYS A 118 -33.15 28.24 19.73
CA LYS A 118 -33.52 26.82 19.72
C LYS A 118 -32.32 25.88 19.72
N HIS A 119 -31.13 26.36 19.36
CA HIS A 119 -29.94 25.51 19.30
C HIS A 119 -29.50 25.14 20.71
N THR A 120 -29.19 23.86 20.88
CA THR A 120 -28.71 23.29 22.14
C THR A 120 -27.18 23.24 22.18
N HIS A 121 -26.57 23.01 21.02
CA HIS A 121 -25.15 22.78 20.87
C HIS A 121 -24.64 23.41 19.57
N MET A 122 -23.32 23.52 19.45
CA MET A 122 -22.64 24.00 18.25
C MET A 122 -21.41 23.14 17.96
N GLU A 123 -21.13 22.93 16.68
CA GLU A 123 -19.93 22.24 16.22
C GLU A 123 -18.65 23.01 16.58
N ILE A 124 -17.58 22.29 16.93
CA ILE A 124 -16.29 22.92 17.28
C ILE A 124 -15.59 23.40 16.02
N THR A 125 -15.49 22.52 15.01
CA THR A 125 -15.04 22.88 13.67
C THR A 125 -15.64 21.90 12.66
N PRO A 126 -16.21 22.40 11.54
CA PRO A 126 -16.80 21.54 10.54
C PRO A 126 -15.87 20.50 9.93
N GLY A 127 -14.55 20.74 9.96
CA GLY A 127 -13.55 19.80 9.44
C GLY A 127 -13.47 18.47 10.22
N SER A 128 -13.93 18.47 11.48
CA SER A 128 -13.88 17.31 12.39
C SER A 128 -14.69 16.10 11.90
N ILE A 129 -15.64 16.31 10.98
CA ILE A 129 -16.41 15.21 10.37
C ILE A 129 -15.51 14.24 9.58
N SER A 130 -14.34 14.72 9.13
CA SER A 130 -13.43 13.93 8.30
C SER A 130 -12.35 13.25 9.12
N GLY A 131 -12.04 12.00 8.79
CA GLY A 131 -10.91 11.29 9.39
C GLY A 131 -9.56 11.88 8.96
N ILE A 132 -8.51 11.56 9.72
CA ILE A 132 -7.15 12.13 9.56
C ILE A 132 -6.68 12.14 8.10
N ALA A 133 -6.66 10.98 7.44
CA ALA A 133 -6.16 10.89 6.06
C ALA A 133 -6.98 11.70 5.04
N THR A 134 -8.26 11.92 5.30
CA THR A 134 -9.14 12.71 4.42
C THR A 134 -8.92 14.20 4.61
N ALA A 135 -8.74 14.65 5.85
CA ALA A 135 -8.46 16.06 6.16
C ALA A 135 -7.06 16.53 5.72
N LEU A 136 -6.16 15.62 5.33
CA LEU A 136 -4.89 15.96 4.67
C LEU A 136 -5.07 16.32 3.18
N VAL A 137 -6.25 16.10 2.58
CA VAL A 137 -6.53 16.51 1.20
C VAL A 137 -7.02 17.97 1.21
N PRO A 138 -6.26 18.93 0.65
CA PRO A 138 -6.67 20.33 0.67
C PRO A 138 -7.87 20.54 -0.26
N PHE A 139 -8.68 21.55 0.07
CA PHE A 139 -9.89 21.92 -0.68
C PHE A 139 -10.82 20.73 -0.92
N GLY A 140 -10.87 19.77 0.00
CA GLY A 140 -11.54 18.48 -0.19
C GLY A 140 -13.04 18.59 -0.50
N ASN A 141 -13.69 19.66 -0.07
CA ASN A 141 -15.09 19.99 -0.35
C ASN A 141 -15.37 20.37 -1.82
N PHE A 142 -14.35 20.69 -2.61
CA PHE A 142 -14.47 20.97 -4.05
C PHE A 142 -14.16 19.75 -4.93
N ASN A 143 -13.93 18.57 -4.33
CA ASN A 143 -13.72 17.33 -5.05
C ASN A 143 -14.99 16.47 -5.06
N GLN A 144 -15.13 15.66 -6.10
CA GLN A 144 -16.08 14.55 -6.08
C GLN A 144 -15.72 13.59 -4.93
N SER A 145 -16.74 13.09 -4.20
CA SER A 145 -16.55 12.22 -3.03
C SER A 145 -15.67 10.98 -3.31
N SER A 146 -15.87 10.33 -4.46
CA SER A 146 -15.06 9.19 -4.89
C SER A 146 -13.58 9.54 -5.02
N ARG A 147 -13.25 10.74 -5.51
CA ARG A 147 -11.88 11.24 -5.67
C ARG A 147 -11.26 11.61 -4.35
N LEU A 148 -12.02 12.22 -3.45
CA LEU A 148 -11.58 12.51 -2.08
C LEU A 148 -11.16 11.22 -1.33
N ILE A 149 -11.96 10.16 -1.45
CA ILE A 149 -11.64 8.85 -0.85
C ILE A 149 -10.37 8.24 -1.47
N ILE A 150 -10.21 8.34 -2.80
CA ILE A 150 -9.00 7.87 -3.47
C ILE A 150 -7.77 8.67 -2.99
N GLY A 151 -7.89 10.00 -2.91
CA GLY A 151 -6.85 10.88 -2.37
C GLY A 151 -6.40 10.48 -0.97
N SER A 152 -7.36 10.28 -0.07
CA SER A 152 -7.14 9.79 1.31
C SER A 152 -6.41 8.44 1.35
N LYS A 153 -6.78 7.49 0.46
CA LYS A 153 -6.08 6.19 0.36
C LYS A 153 -4.67 6.32 -0.19
N ASN A 154 -4.42 7.29 -1.07
CA ASN A 154 -3.13 7.49 -1.71
C ASN A 154 -2.08 8.04 -0.75
N GLN A 155 -2.51 8.88 0.19
CA GLN A 155 -1.65 9.38 1.28
C GLN A 155 -1.06 8.24 2.12
N LYS A 156 -1.77 7.11 2.27
CA LYS A 156 -1.26 5.92 2.98
C LYS A 156 -0.26 5.09 2.17
N GLN A 157 -0.19 5.33 0.86
CA GLN A 157 0.65 4.57 -0.08
C GLN A 157 1.87 5.37 -0.56
N SER A 158 1.98 6.63 -0.14
CA SER A 158 3.04 7.52 -0.54
C SER A 158 4.37 7.11 0.10
N LEU A 159 5.45 7.43 -0.59
CA LEU A 159 6.81 7.31 -0.07
C LEU A 159 7.15 8.58 0.70
N GLY A 160 7.73 8.41 1.88
CA GLY A 160 8.04 9.51 2.77
C GLY A 160 9.05 9.12 3.83
N PHE A 161 9.24 10.01 4.79
CA PHE A 161 10.01 9.73 5.99
C PHE A 161 9.11 9.00 7.00
N TYR A 162 9.37 7.72 7.26
CA TYR A 162 8.43 6.89 8.04
C TYR A 162 8.81 6.74 9.52
N ALA A 163 10.10 6.77 9.86
CA ALA A 163 10.58 6.64 11.23
C ALA A 163 11.98 7.23 11.37
N ALA A 164 12.25 7.99 12.44
CA ALA A 164 13.56 8.60 12.67
C ALA A 164 14.67 7.57 12.93
N ASN A 165 14.33 6.48 13.61
CA ASN A 165 15.25 5.39 13.92
C ASN A 165 15.36 4.34 12.80
N TYR A 166 14.96 4.66 11.56
CA TYR A 166 15.06 3.72 10.44
C TYR A 166 16.49 3.17 10.25
N HIS A 167 17.52 3.94 10.60
CA HIS A 167 18.92 3.49 10.53
C HIS A 167 19.22 2.21 11.31
N ILE A 168 18.52 1.94 12.41
CA ILE A 168 18.72 0.73 13.23
C ILE A 168 17.58 -0.28 13.11
N ARG A 169 16.50 0.06 12.39
CA ARG A 169 15.32 -0.79 12.24
C ARG A 169 15.46 -1.80 11.10
N LEU A 170 14.88 -2.97 11.31
CA LEU A 170 14.82 -4.06 10.34
C LEU A 170 13.37 -4.28 9.89
N ASP A 171 12.81 -3.29 9.20
CA ASP A 171 11.45 -3.37 8.65
C ASP A 171 11.44 -3.99 7.24
N MET A 172 10.45 -4.83 6.95
CA MET A 172 10.28 -5.46 5.63
C MET A 172 9.68 -4.50 4.60
N ASP A 173 10.25 -4.51 3.39
CA ASP A 173 9.73 -3.82 2.20
C ASP A 173 9.43 -2.33 2.39
N THR A 174 10.34 -1.61 3.05
CA THR A 174 10.19 -0.18 3.30
C THR A 174 10.86 0.68 2.23
N ASN A 175 10.32 1.86 2.00
CA ASN A 175 10.88 2.82 1.04
C ASN A 175 11.00 4.17 1.73
N LEU A 176 12.17 4.77 1.66
CA LEU A 176 12.48 6.08 2.22
C LEU A 176 12.67 7.09 1.08
N LEU A 177 11.92 8.17 1.08
CA LEU A 177 12.13 9.27 0.14
C LEU A 177 13.36 10.09 0.55
N HIS A 178 14.25 10.43 -0.39
CA HIS A 178 15.52 11.12 -0.06
C HIS A 178 15.32 12.56 0.42
N TYR A 179 14.47 13.31 -0.28
CA TYR A 179 14.24 14.73 -0.02
C TYR A 179 12.74 15.03 0.12
N PRO A 180 12.08 14.56 1.19
CA PRO A 180 10.68 14.88 1.42
C PRO A 180 10.54 16.38 1.74
N GLN A 181 9.39 16.98 1.39
CA GLN A 181 9.13 18.41 1.58
C GLN A 181 7.77 18.64 2.25
N PHE A 182 7.58 19.82 2.83
CA PHE A 182 6.28 20.24 3.34
C PHE A 182 5.39 20.75 2.21
N PRO A 183 4.08 20.42 2.20
CA PRO A 183 3.18 20.95 1.19
C PRO A 183 2.99 22.47 1.35
N LEU A 184 3.08 23.22 0.25
CA LEU A 184 2.83 24.68 0.26
C LEU A 184 1.39 25.04 0.62
N VAL A 185 0.44 24.23 0.16
CA VAL A 185 -0.97 24.30 0.57
C VAL A 185 -1.17 23.28 1.67
N LYS A 186 -1.36 23.75 2.90
CA LYS A 186 -1.54 22.91 4.08
C LYS A 186 -2.96 23.02 4.61
N THR A 187 -3.35 22.04 5.41
CA THR A 187 -4.58 22.10 6.22
C THR A 187 -4.19 22.18 7.68
N LYS A 188 -5.07 22.69 8.55
CA LYS A 188 -4.82 22.72 10.01
C LYS A 188 -4.44 21.35 10.57
N LEU A 189 -4.91 20.27 9.95
CA LEU A 189 -4.56 18.92 10.38
C LEU A 189 -3.08 18.59 10.16
N HIS A 190 -2.40 19.19 9.16
CA HIS A 190 -0.96 19.00 8.99
C HIS A 190 -0.20 19.50 10.23
N ASP A 191 -0.61 20.64 10.77
CA ASP A 191 -0.03 21.22 11.98
C ASP A 191 -0.37 20.35 13.22
N VAL A 192 -1.63 19.92 13.37
CA VAL A 192 -2.07 19.09 14.51
C VAL A 192 -1.40 17.72 14.54
N THR A 193 -1.13 17.13 13.38
CA THR A 193 -0.49 15.81 13.26
C THR A 193 1.03 15.88 13.23
N ASN A 194 1.63 17.07 13.34
CA ASN A 194 3.06 17.30 13.12
C ASN A 194 3.54 16.65 11.82
N TYR A 195 2.77 16.80 10.74
CA TYR A 195 3.13 16.23 9.43
C TYR A 195 4.48 16.74 8.93
N ASP A 196 4.92 17.89 9.44
CA ASP A 196 6.23 18.48 9.19
C ASP A 196 7.41 17.67 9.78
N GLU A 197 7.17 16.75 10.72
CA GLU A 197 8.22 15.86 11.20
C GLU A 197 8.39 14.63 10.28
N HIS A 198 7.35 14.28 9.54
CA HIS A 198 7.31 13.10 8.68
C HIS A 198 6.57 13.34 7.34
N PRO A 199 7.06 14.28 6.50
CA PRO A 199 6.45 14.54 5.21
C PRO A 199 6.59 13.34 4.26
N ALA A 200 5.56 13.15 3.42
CA ALA A 200 5.55 12.13 2.38
C ALA A 200 5.18 12.74 1.03
N GLY A 201 6.17 13.13 0.23
CA GLY A 201 5.97 13.80 -1.05
C GLY A 201 6.91 14.99 -1.29
N GLN A 202 6.71 15.67 -2.41
CA GLN A 202 7.48 16.85 -2.83
C GLN A 202 6.58 17.85 -3.56
N ASN A 203 6.88 19.15 -3.43
CA ASN A 203 6.26 20.16 -4.27
C ASN A 203 6.89 20.11 -5.66
N MET A 204 6.05 19.98 -6.69
CA MET A 204 6.45 19.93 -8.09
C MET A 204 5.79 21.08 -8.83
N VAL A 205 6.50 21.67 -9.79
CA VAL A 205 5.89 22.59 -10.74
C VAL A 205 5.13 21.78 -11.78
N VAL A 206 3.81 21.92 -11.79
CA VAL A 206 2.92 21.15 -12.66
C VAL A 206 2.36 22.06 -13.76
N ALA A 207 2.49 21.63 -15.01
CA ALA A 207 1.86 22.27 -16.16
C ALA A 207 0.72 21.40 -16.69
N ILE A 208 -0.45 22.00 -16.92
CA ILE A 208 -1.60 21.33 -17.51
C ILE A 208 -1.61 21.58 -19.02
N MET A 209 -1.15 20.60 -19.80
CA MET A 209 -1.13 20.66 -21.26
C MET A 209 -0.99 19.27 -21.88
N CYS A 210 -1.39 19.12 -23.14
CA CYS A 210 -1.08 17.92 -23.93
C CYS A 210 0.35 18.02 -24.45
N PHE A 211 1.13 16.94 -24.36
CA PHE A 211 2.49 16.90 -24.87
C PHE A 211 2.78 15.57 -25.57
N ASP A 212 2.95 15.61 -26.89
CA ASP A 212 3.31 14.48 -27.76
C ASP A 212 2.51 13.18 -27.60
N GLY A 213 1.34 13.23 -26.94
CA GLY A 213 0.49 12.06 -26.64
C GLY A 213 0.98 11.20 -25.46
N TYR A 214 2.16 11.43 -24.89
CA TYR A 214 2.72 10.60 -23.81
C TYR A 214 2.05 10.80 -22.45
N ASN A 215 1.22 11.83 -22.30
CA ASN A 215 0.39 12.05 -21.11
C ASN A 215 -1.10 11.76 -21.33
N MET A 216 -1.46 11.02 -22.38
CA MET A 216 -2.83 10.51 -22.56
C MET A 216 -3.10 9.34 -21.61
N GLU A 217 -4.38 9.04 -21.34
CA GLU A 217 -4.82 7.88 -20.53
C GLU A 217 -4.06 7.71 -19.20
N ASP A 218 -4.01 8.77 -18.39
CA ASP A 218 -3.31 8.81 -17.09
C ASP A 218 -1.79 8.64 -17.14
N GLY A 219 -1.20 8.89 -18.31
CA GLY A 219 0.23 9.17 -18.43
C GLY A 219 0.59 10.51 -17.77
N VAL A 220 1.70 10.55 -17.05
CA VAL A 220 2.36 11.80 -16.64
C VAL A 220 3.75 11.86 -17.23
N ILE A 221 4.17 13.05 -17.62
CA ILE A 221 5.52 13.27 -18.14
C ILE A 221 6.33 13.93 -17.03
N LEU A 222 7.55 13.43 -16.81
CA LEU A 222 8.47 14.01 -15.83
C LEU A 222 9.68 14.63 -16.51
N ASN A 223 10.20 15.68 -15.88
CA ASN A 223 11.45 16.30 -16.27
C ASN A 223 12.64 15.42 -15.87
N LYS A 224 13.36 14.92 -16.88
CA LYS A 224 14.53 14.05 -16.68
C LYS A 224 15.60 14.74 -15.85
N SER A 225 15.87 16.02 -16.10
CA SER A 225 16.88 16.77 -15.35
C SER A 225 16.48 17.01 -13.90
N SER A 226 15.19 17.17 -13.60
CA SER A 226 14.70 17.25 -12.22
C SER A 226 14.91 15.90 -11.49
N VAL A 227 14.61 14.78 -12.15
CA VAL A 227 14.86 13.43 -11.62
C VAL A 227 16.35 13.18 -11.36
N GLU A 228 17.21 13.56 -12.32
CA GLU A 228 18.66 13.48 -12.19
C GLU A 228 19.20 14.33 -11.03
N ARG A 229 18.55 15.44 -10.69
CA ARG A 229 18.90 16.30 -9.55
C ARG A 229 18.38 15.81 -8.20
N GLY A 230 17.57 14.75 -8.17
CA GLY A 230 17.06 14.16 -6.93
C GLY A 230 15.54 14.20 -6.75
N LEU A 231 14.78 14.67 -7.75
CA LEU A 231 13.32 14.63 -7.69
C LEU A 231 12.84 13.19 -7.52
N ALA A 232 12.04 13.00 -6.49
CA ALA A 232 11.34 11.79 -6.11
C ALA A 232 12.21 10.54 -5.94
N ARG A 233 13.53 10.65 -5.79
CA ARG A 233 14.42 9.51 -5.51
C ARG A 233 14.12 8.91 -4.15
N SER A 234 14.17 7.59 -4.07
CA SER A 234 13.94 6.84 -2.84
C SER A 234 14.93 5.71 -2.65
N THR A 235 15.13 5.26 -1.42
CA THR A 235 15.88 4.04 -1.10
C THR A 235 14.91 2.98 -0.62
N TYR A 236 14.95 1.81 -1.25
CA TYR A 236 14.19 0.64 -0.85
C TYR A 236 15.03 -0.21 0.11
N PHE A 237 14.45 -0.62 1.24
CA PHE A 237 15.11 -1.46 2.24
C PHE A 237 14.39 -2.79 2.37
N ARG A 238 15.19 -3.85 2.50
CA ARG A 238 14.69 -5.19 2.79
C ARG A 238 15.68 -6.01 3.60
N PRO A 239 15.30 -6.50 4.79
CA PRO A 239 16.12 -7.44 5.53
C PRO A 239 15.98 -8.86 4.99
N VAL A 240 17.06 -9.61 5.16
CA VAL A 240 17.20 -11.03 4.88
C VAL A 240 17.66 -11.67 6.17
N SER A 241 16.98 -12.71 6.64
CA SER A 241 17.29 -13.36 7.90
C SER A 241 17.61 -14.84 7.72
N ALA A 242 18.52 -15.35 8.56
CA ALA A 242 18.82 -16.76 8.70
C ALA A 242 19.01 -17.10 10.17
N GLU A 243 18.54 -18.28 10.55
CA GLU A 243 18.64 -18.80 11.91
C GLU A 243 19.42 -20.12 11.91
N GLU A 244 20.22 -20.32 12.96
CA GLU A 244 20.88 -21.58 13.31
C GLU A 244 19.92 -22.46 14.11
N LEU A 245 19.07 -23.20 13.40
CA LEU A 245 18.09 -24.07 14.02
C LEU A 245 18.75 -25.27 14.69
N ARG A 246 18.33 -25.54 15.94
CA ARG A 246 18.66 -26.76 16.67
C ARG A 246 17.56 -27.79 16.50
N TYR A 247 17.87 -28.92 15.88
CA TYR A 247 16.92 -30.00 15.69
C TYR A 247 16.86 -30.90 16.92
N SER A 248 15.71 -31.55 17.15
CA SER A 248 15.49 -32.43 18.31
C SER A 248 16.46 -33.62 18.42
N GLY A 249 17.13 -33.98 17.32
CA GLY A 249 18.19 -35.00 17.29
C GLY A 249 19.58 -34.50 17.69
N GLY A 250 19.71 -33.28 18.23
CA GLY A 250 20.98 -32.68 18.65
C GLY A 250 21.84 -32.13 17.50
N LEU A 251 21.38 -32.24 16.25
CA LEU A 251 22.03 -31.65 15.08
C LEU A 251 21.67 -30.16 14.98
N ILE A 252 22.58 -29.35 14.46
CA ILE A 252 22.46 -27.88 14.43
C ILE A 252 22.82 -27.36 13.03
N ASP A 253 22.05 -26.38 12.53
CA ASP A 253 22.44 -25.58 11.36
C ASP A 253 23.61 -24.67 11.73
N GLU A 254 24.63 -24.59 10.88
CA GLU A 254 25.83 -23.77 11.14
C GLU A 254 25.92 -22.66 10.10
N VAL A 255 26.00 -21.41 10.55
CA VAL A 255 26.33 -20.26 9.72
C VAL A 255 27.85 -20.25 9.56
N SER A 256 28.28 -20.58 8.36
CA SER A 256 29.68 -20.69 7.95
C SER A 256 29.76 -20.64 6.43
N ILE A 257 30.96 -20.40 5.90
CA ILE A 257 31.21 -20.55 4.46
C ILE A 257 31.03 -22.03 4.10
N PRO A 258 30.13 -22.40 3.16
CA PRO A 258 29.96 -23.78 2.77
C PRO A 258 31.23 -24.35 2.12
N ASP A 259 31.63 -25.56 2.53
CA ASP A 259 32.74 -26.28 1.90
C ASP A 259 32.34 -26.89 0.55
N LYS A 260 33.33 -27.15 -0.31
CA LYS A 260 33.10 -27.79 -1.63
C LYS A 260 32.55 -29.22 -1.53
N GLU A 261 32.71 -29.86 -0.38
CA GLU A 261 32.24 -31.21 -0.10
C GLU A 261 30.75 -31.26 0.24
N VAL A 262 30.13 -30.10 0.52
CA VAL A 262 28.73 -29.99 0.92
C VAL A 262 27.80 -30.36 -0.26
N LYS A 263 26.74 -31.12 0.03
CA LYS A 263 25.76 -31.50 -0.98
C LYS A 263 24.97 -30.28 -1.45
N GLY A 264 25.06 -29.98 -2.74
CA GLY A 264 24.39 -28.81 -3.34
C GLY A 264 25.24 -27.54 -3.31
N TYR A 265 26.57 -27.67 -3.15
CA TYR A 265 27.52 -26.58 -3.27
C TYR A 265 27.29 -25.76 -4.56
N ARG A 266 27.27 -24.43 -4.42
CA ARG A 266 27.11 -23.48 -5.55
C ARG A 266 28.47 -23.12 -6.14
N SER A 267 28.51 -22.14 -7.04
CA SER A 267 29.79 -21.73 -7.60
C SER A 267 30.61 -20.93 -6.58
N GLU A 268 31.94 -21.01 -6.63
CA GLU A 268 32.83 -20.21 -5.76
C GLU A 268 32.56 -18.69 -5.90
N ALA A 269 32.10 -18.26 -7.08
CA ALA A 269 31.76 -16.87 -7.34
C ALA A 269 30.54 -16.37 -6.55
N ASP A 270 29.63 -17.27 -6.14
CA ASP A 270 28.42 -16.92 -5.39
C ASP A 270 28.74 -16.61 -3.92
N TYR A 271 29.85 -17.15 -3.41
CA TYR A 271 30.30 -17.01 -2.02
C TYR A 271 31.34 -15.88 -1.83
N LYS A 272 31.70 -15.16 -2.89
CA LYS A 272 32.80 -14.17 -2.91
C LYS A 272 32.68 -13.04 -1.87
N PHE A 273 31.47 -12.77 -1.39
CA PHE A 273 31.20 -11.67 -0.44
C PHE A 273 31.12 -12.12 1.01
N LEU A 274 31.21 -13.43 1.29
CA LEU A 274 31.17 -13.95 2.65
C LEU A 274 32.54 -13.75 3.33
N GLU A 275 32.51 -13.27 4.57
CA GLU A 275 33.68 -13.25 5.44
C GLU A 275 33.86 -14.60 6.16
N GLY A 276 34.91 -14.73 6.97
CA GLY A 276 35.28 -16.00 7.62
C GLY A 276 34.21 -16.59 8.55
N ASP A 277 33.23 -15.80 8.96
CA ASP A 277 32.06 -16.22 9.76
C ASP A 277 30.87 -16.66 8.89
N GLY A 278 31.00 -16.64 7.55
CA GLY A 278 29.92 -16.99 6.62
C GLY A 278 28.88 -15.89 6.43
N ILE A 279 29.15 -14.65 6.85
CA ILE A 279 28.22 -13.52 6.73
C ILE A 279 28.81 -12.47 5.78
N ILE A 280 27.95 -11.77 5.05
CA ILE A 280 28.38 -10.69 4.18
C ILE A 280 28.86 -9.45 4.95
N TYR A 281 29.89 -8.78 4.43
CA TYR A 281 30.35 -7.50 4.98
C TYR A 281 29.45 -6.31 4.54
N PRO A 282 29.28 -5.28 5.39
CA PRO A 282 28.54 -4.06 5.01
C PRO A 282 29.17 -3.36 3.79
N GLU A 283 28.34 -2.65 3.01
CA GLU A 283 28.68 -1.99 1.75
C GLU A 283 29.05 -2.91 0.57
N ALA A 284 28.90 -4.24 0.73
CA ALA A 284 29.00 -5.17 -0.38
C ALA A 284 27.84 -4.98 -1.38
N LYS A 285 28.18 -4.82 -2.67
CA LYS A 285 27.22 -4.72 -3.77
C LYS A 285 26.85 -6.12 -4.25
N VAL A 286 25.61 -6.52 -4.01
CA VAL A 286 25.09 -7.86 -4.30
C VAL A 286 24.07 -7.82 -5.45
N CYS A 287 24.12 -8.86 -6.27
CA CYS A 287 23.22 -9.11 -7.38
C CYS A 287 22.49 -10.45 -7.18
N ASP A 288 21.63 -10.81 -8.13
CA ASP A 288 20.90 -12.06 -8.09
C ASP A 288 21.85 -13.27 -8.07
N GLY A 289 21.54 -14.25 -7.22
CA GLY A 289 22.36 -15.45 -7.04
C GLY A 289 23.46 -15.33 -5.98
N ASP A 290 23.95 -14.13 -5.68
CA ASP A 290 24.96 -13.92 -4.64
C ASP A 290 24.43 -14.35 -3.25
N VAL A 291 25.28 -15.04 -2.49
CA VAL A 291 24.97 -15.52 -1.14
C VAL A 291 25.22 -14.42 -0.12
N ILE A 292 24.22 -14.14 0.70
CA ILE A 292 24.27 -13.11 1.76
C ILE A 292 24.66 -13.73 3.10
N ILE A 293 24.07 -14.90 3.40
CA ILE A 293 24.32 -15.63 4.64
C ILE A 293 24.61 -17.09 4.27
N GLY A 294 25.87 -17.48 4.38
CA GLY A 294 26.33 -18.86 4.22
C GLY A 294 25.77 -19.72 5.34
N ARG A 295 25.10 -20.82 4.98
CA ARG A 295 24.52 -21.74 5.96
C ARG A 295 24.62 -23.17 5.47
N THR A 296 25.00 -24.06 6.37
CA THR A 296 25.00 -25.50 6.14
C THR A 296 24.06 -26.19 7.11
N SER A 297 23.24 -27.10 6.59
CA SER A 297 22.26 -27.87 7.36
C SER A 297 22.62 -29.34 7.43
N PRO A 298 22.31 -30.02 8.53
CA PRO A 298 22.46 -31.47 8.63
C PRO A 298 21.51 -32.21 7.65
N PRO A 299 21.81 -33.47 7.30
CA PRO A 299 20.95 -34.27 6.45
C PRO A 299 19.58 -34.55 7.11
N ARG A 300 18.48 -34.30 6.38
CA ARG A 300 17.09 -34.48 6.87
C ARG A 300 16.68 -35.93 7.15
N PHE A 301 17.28 -36.89 6.46
CA PHE A 301 16.97 -38.31 6.58
C PHE A 301 18.28 -39.07 6.63
N LEU A 302 18.62 -39.62 7.80
CA LEU A 302 19.58 -40.70 7.91
C LEU A 302 18.77 -41.99 7.73
N SER A 303 18.97 -42.69 6.61
CA SER A 303 18.44 -44.05 6.50
C SER A 303 19.30 -44.97 7.37
N SER A 304 18.71 -46.01 7.98
CA SER A 304 19.44 -46.97 8.82
C SER A 304 20.53 -47.77 8.05
N LEU A 305 20.51 -47.73 6.72
CA LEU A 305 21.56 -48.30 5.85
C LEU A 305 22.71 -47.32 5.58
N ASP A 306 22.50 -46.03 5.78
CA ASP A 306 23.46 -44.96 5.50
C ASP A 306 24.32 -44.58 6.71
N GLU A 307 23.99 -45.01 7.94
CA GLU A 307 24.80 -44.76 9.14
C GLU A 307 26.26 -45.28 9.03
N TYR A 308 26.51 -46.27 8.16
CA TYR A 308 27.83 -46.86 7.95
C TYR A 308 28.59 -46.29 6.75
N ASN A 309 27.98 -45.41 5.95
CA ASN A 309 28.65 -44.72 4.84
C ASN A 309 29.14 -43.35 5.34
N LEU A 310 30.45 -43.11 5.33
CA LEU A 310 31.03 -41.78 5.62
C LEU A 310 30.44 -40.66 4.72
N SER A 311 29.94 -41.01 3.55
CA SER A 311 29.24 -40.12 2.61
C SER A 311 27.81 -39.74 3.03
N ALA A 312 27.23 -40.37 4.05
CA ALA A 312 25.90 -40.05 4.57
C ALA A 312 25.87 -38.88 5.56
N ALA A 313 27.02 -38.55 6.16
CA ALA A 313 27.19 -37.41 7.07
C ALA A 313 27.38 -36.07 6.34
N ILE A 314 27.33 -36.07 5.00
CA ILE A 314 27.53 -34.86 4.19
C ILE A 314 26.40 -33.86 4.47
N ARG A 315 26.79 -32.69 5.01
CA ARG A 315 25.91 -31.55 5.22
C ARG A 315 25.34 -31.06 3.89
N ARG A 316 24.23 -30.34 3.94
CA ARG A 316 23.58 -29.72 2.77
C ARG A 316 23.78 -28.21 2.79
N GLU A 317 23.91 -27.65 1.61
CA GLU A 317 23.93 -26.20 1.43
C GLU A 317 22.52 -25.66 1.65
N SER A 318 22.36 -24.72 2.58
CA SER A 318 21.07 -24.11 2.94
C SER A 318 21.18 -22.59 3.09
N SER A 319 22.18 -22.00 2.44
CA SER A 319 22.49 -20.57 2.50
C SER A 319 21.37 -19.71 1.95
N VAL A 320 21.29 -18.49 2.45
CA VAL A 320 20.32 -17.49 2.01
C VAL A 320 20.96 -16.58 0.97
N SER A 321 20.45 -16.64 -0.25
CA SER A 321 20.88 -15.80 -1.38
C SER A 321 19.83 -14.78 -1.76
N LEU A 322 20.25 -13.77 -2.54
CA LEU A 322 19.32 -12.87 -3.21
C LEU A 322 18.42 -13.63 -4.18
N LYS A 323 17.16 -13.19 -4.28
CA LYS A 323 16.20 -13.78 -5.22
C LYS A 323 16.46 -13.23 -6.62
N HIS A 324 15.93 -13.93 -7.61
CA HIS A 324 16.11 -13.55 -9.00
C HIS A 324 15.57 -12.15 -9.32
N GLY A 325 16.36 -11.36 -10.05
CA GLY A 325 16.02 -10.00 -10.47
C GLY A 325 16.08 -8.95 -9.36
N GLU A 326 16.69 -9.28 -8.22
CA GLU A 326 16.93 -8.35 -7.12
C GLU A 326 18.42 -7.99 -7.06
N LYS A 327 18.69 -6.77 -6.62
CA LYS A 327 20.04 -6.24 -6.42
C LYS A 327 20.03 -5.29 -5.23
N GLY A 328 21.18 -5.02 -4.67
CA GLY A 328 21.26 -4.08 -3.56
C GLY A 328 22.66 -3.97 -2.97
N VAL A 329 22.74 -3.21 -1.90
CA VAL A 329 23.95 -3.03 -1.11
C VAL A 329 23.64 -3.50 0.31
N ALA A 330 24.51 -4.33 0.89
CA ALA A 330 24.42 -4.67 2.31
C ALA A 330 24.63 -3.41 3.14
N ASP A 331 23.70 -3.09 4.02
CA ASP A 331 23.68 -1.80 4.74
C ASP A 331 23.93 -2.00 6.23
N PHE A 332 23.22 -2.94 6.84
CA PHE A 332 23.27 -3.18 8.28
C PHE A 332 23.17 -4.66 8.58
N VAL A 333 24.12 -5.18 9.36
CA VAL A 333 24.18 -6.59 9.75
C VAL A 333 23.97 -6.68 11.26
N VAL A 334 23.04 -7.52 11.69
CA VAL A 334 22.71 -7.78 13.09
C VAL A 334 22.87 -9.27 13.35
N ILE A 335 23.59 -9.59 14.41
CA ILE A 335 23.74 -10.95 14.93
C ILE A 335 23.19 -10.91 16.35
N THR A 336 22.20 -11.74 16.64
CA THR A 336 21.55 -11.83 17.94
C THR A 336 21.20 -13.29 18.23
N GLU A 337 20.63 -13.56 19.39
CA GLU A 337 20.04 -14.86 19.73
C GLU A 337 18.51 -14.72 19.84
N ASN A 338 17.78 -15.73 19.38
CA ASN A 338 16.33 -15.84 19.58
C ASN A 338 16.02 -16.27 21.03
N GLU A 339 14.74 -16.24 21.40
CA GLU A 339 14.28 -16.69 22.73
C GLU A 339 14.71 -18.13 23.07
N GLU A 340 14.92 -18.97 22.06
CA GLU A 340 15.38 -20.36 22.20
C GLU A 340 16.92 -20.50 22.32
N GLY A 341 17.68 -19.40 22.26
CA GLY A 341 19.15 -19.41 22.26
C GLY A 341 19.77 -19.84 20.92
N ASN A 342 18.99 -19.80 19.83
CA ASN A 342 19.47 -20.03 18.47
C ASN A 342 20.07 -18.72 17.92
N LYS A 343 21.23 -18.79 17.27
CA LYS A 343 21.85 -17.63 16.62
C LYS A 343 20.99 -17.17 15.44
N LEU A 344 20.57 -15.92 15.46
CA LEU A 344 19.82 -15.24 14.41
C LEU A 344 20.73 -14.20 13.75
N VAL A 345 20.88 -14.30 12.44
CA VAL A 345 21.60 -13.33 11.61
C VAL A 345 20.58 -12.61 10.74
N GLN A 346 20.57 -11.29 10.77
CA GLN A 346 19.74 -10.44 9.93
C GLN A 346 20.61 -9.43 9.17
N VAL A 347 20.47 -9.40 7.86
CA VAL A 347 21.19 -8.47 6.97
C VAL A 347 20.18 -7.59 6.26
N ARG A 348 20.22 -6.28 6.51
CA ARG A 348 19.46 -5.29 5.76
C ARG A 348 20.17 -4.97 4.45
N LEU A 349 19.43 -5.08 3.36
CA LEU A 349 19.85 -4.63 2.04
C LEU A 349 19.16 -3.31 1.73
N ARG A 350 19.86 -2.41 1.05
CA ARG A 350 19.31 -1.17 0.50
C ARG A 350 19.53 -1.09 -1.00
N GLU A 351 18.55 -0.55 -1.71
CA GLU A 351 18.63 -0.31 -3.16
C GLU A 351 18.13 1.10 -3.48
N GLU A 352 18.94 1.88 -4.19
CA GLU A 352 18.49 3.19 -4.69
C GLU A 352 17.49 2.99 -5.84
N ARG A 353 16.32 3.63 -5.69
CA ARG A 353 15.22 3.63 -6.66
C ARG A 353 15.06 5.04 -7.23
N ILE A 354 15.71 5.27 -8.37
CA ILE A 354 15.50 6.46 -9.17
C ILE A 354 14.15 6.32 -9.91
N PRO A 355 13.31 7.37 -9.99
CA PRO A 355 12.08 7.33 -10.78
C PRO A 355 12.33 6.91 -12.23
N GLU A 356 11.57 5.91 -12.68
CA GLU A 356 11.66 5.36 -14.03
C GLU A 356 10.28 5.29 -14.72
N ILE A 357 10.28 5.03 -16.02
CA ILE A 357 9.05 4.85 -16.80
C ILE A 357 8.27 3.68 -16.24
N GLY A 358 6.98 3.87 -15.94
CA GLY A 358 6.14 2.87 -15.28
C GLY A 358 5.91 3.12 -13.79
N ASP A 359 6.70 3.97 -13.14
CA ASP A 359 6.48 4.35 -11.74
C ASP A 359 5.23 5.20 -11.57
N LYS A 360 4.52 4.97 -10.46
CA LYS A 360 3.25 5.63 -10.17
C LYS A 360 3.42 6.87 -9.30
N PHE A 361 2.84 7.96 -9.76
CA PHE A 361 2.71 9.23 -9.05
C PHE A 361 1.24 9.57 -8.86
N THR A 362 0.92 10.37 -7.85
CA THR A 362 -0.43 10.86 -7.65
C THR A 362 -0.43 12.21 -6.98
N SER A 363 -1.42 13.03 -7.34
CA SER A 363 -1.77 14.18 -6.52
C SER A 363 -2.56 13.76 -5.28
N ARG A 364 -2.71 14.67 -4.33
CA ARG A 364 -3.56 14.50 -3.14
C ARG A 364 -5.05 14.34 -3.46
N HIS A 365 -5.49 14.71 -4.66
CA HIS A 365 -6.89 14.68 -5.10
C HIS A 365 -7.28 13.41 -5.85
N GLY A 366 -6.48 12.33 -5.73
CA GLY A 366 -6.82 11.04 -6.36
C GLY A 366 -6.59 11.00 -7.88
N GLN A 367 -5.75 11.89 -8.41
CA GLN A 367 -5.26 11.86 -9.78
C GLN A 367 -3.99 11.01 -9.83
N LYS A 368 -4.16 9.70 -10.01
CA LYS A 368 -3.04 8.77 -10.20
C LYS A 368 -2.60 8.80 -11.65
N GLY A 369 -1.30 8.77 -11.87
CA GLY A 369 -0.71 8.60 -13.18
C GLY A 369 0.54 7.74 -13.16
N VAL A 370 0.84 7.16 -14.30
CA VAL A 370 2.07 6.40 -14.54
C VAL A 370 3.03 7.30 -15.32
N THR A 371 4.31 7.27 -14.97
CA THR A 371 5.34 7.98 -15.74
C THR A 371 5.41 7.40 -17.14
N GLY A 372 4.94 8.14 -18.15
CA GLY A 372 4.90 7.71 -19.55
C GLY A 372 6.26 7.87 -20.24
N ILE A 373 6.92 9.00 -20.01
CA ILE A 373 8.25 9.30 -20.54
C ILE A 373 8.98 10.31 -19.64
N LEU A 374 10.32 10.20 -19.62
CA LEU A 374 11.21 11.20 -19.03
C LEU A 374 11.75 12.09 -20.15
N VAL A 375 11.39 13.37 -20.16
CA VAL A 375 11.80 14.31 -21.22
C VAL A 375 13.03 15.11 -20.77
N PRO A 376 14.08 15.23 -21.59
CA PRO A 376 15.21 16.11 -21.31
C PRO A 376 14.77 17.58 -21.16
N VAL A 377 15.41 18.34 -20.26
CA VAL A 377 15.03 19.74 -19.99
C VAL A 377 15.04 20.64 -21.23
N GLN A 378 15.93 20.38 -22.18
CA GLN A 378 16.03 21.12 -23.44
C GLN A 378 14.79 21.00 -24.33
N ASP A 379 14.05 19.89 -24.22
CA ASP A 379 12.86 19.61 -25.04
C ASP A 379 11.56 19.97 -24.30
N ILE A 380 11.65 20.31 -23.01
CA ILE A 380 10.49 20.64 -22.18
C ILE A 380 10.03 22.08 -22.48
N PRO A 381 8.71 22.31 -22.64
CA PRO A 381 8.16 23.65 -22.78
C PRO A 381 8.45 24.50 -21.54
N PHE A 382 8.83 25.76 -21.75
CA PHE A 382 9.16 26.69 -20.67
C PHE A 382 8.33 27.97 -20.77
N SER A 383 8.05 28.59 -19.63
CA SER A 383 7.29 29.84 -19.59
C SER A 383 8.14 31.04 -20.01
N ALA A 384 7.50 32.16 -20.37
CA ALA A 384 8.19 33.41 -20.68
C ALA A 384 9.12 33.91 -19.56
N ASN A 385 8.84 33.51 -18.32
CA ASN A 385 9.65 33.84 -17.14
C ASN A 385 10.78 32.81 -16.89
N GLY A 386 10.93 31.81 -17.76
CA GLY A 386 11.94 30.76 -17.63
C GLY A 386 11.54 29.58 -16.74
N ILE A 387 10.26 29.47 -16.36
CA ILE A 387 9.78 28.35 -15.53
C ILE A 387 9.66 27.09 -16.39
N THR A 388 10.38 26.05 -16.03
CA THR A 388 10.27 24.70 -16.62
C THR A 388 9.47 23.79 -15.68
N PRO A 389 8.40 23.13 -16.13
CA PRO A 389 7.64 22.20 -15.31
C PRO A 389 8.45 20.95 -14.96
N ASP A 390 8.22 20.42 -13.76
CA ASP A 390 8.73 19.13 -13.32
C ASP A 390 7.82 17.99 -13.79
N LEU A 391 6.52 18.26 -13.84
CA LEU A 391 5.49 17.30 -14.23
C LEU A 391 4.51 17.95 -15.22
N ILE A 392 4.20 17.27 -16.31
CA ILE A 392 3.17 17.70 -17.26
C ILE A 392 1.96 16.76 -17.15
N PHE A 393 0.82 17.33 -16.78
CA PHE A 393 -0.45 16.64 -16.57
C PHE A 393 -1.42 16.93 -17.72
N THR A 394 -2.26 15.95 -18.08
CA THR A 394 -3.21 16.10 -19.18
C THR A 394 -4.45 16.90 -18.79
N PRO A 395 -4.90 17.86 -19.61
CA PRO A 395 -6.14 18.60 -19.35
C PRO A 395 -7.38 17.70 -19.35
N HIS A 396 -7.37 16.58 -20.09
CA HIS A 396 -8.51 15.64 -20.18
C HIS A 396 -8.82 14.96 -18.84
N GLY A 397 -7.83 14.84 -17.95
CA GLY A 397 -8.00 14.25 -16.63
C GLY A 397 -8.80 15.13 -15.66
N ILE A 398 -8.97 16.42 -15.97
CA ILE A 398 -9.66 17.37 -15.08
C ILE A 398 -11.16 17.41 -15.41
N SER A 399 -11.49 17.57 -16.69
CA SER A 399 -12.89 17.67 -17.14
C SER A 399 -13.70 16.42 -16.87
N SER A 400 -13.11 15.24 -17.08
CA SER A 400 -13.76 13.94 -16.86
C SER A 400 -13.96 13.58 -15.38
N ARG A 401 -13.10 14.10 -14.49
CA ARG A 401 -13.05 13.69 -13.07
C ARG A 401 -13.57 14.73 -12.10
N MET A 402 -13.86 15.94 -12.59
CA MET A 402 -14.41 17.04 -11.80
C MET A 402 -13.57 17.35 -10.55
N THR A 403 -12.23 17.24 -10.64
CA THR A 403 -11.32 17.53 -9.53
C THR A 403 -10.94 19.01 -9.51
N ILE A 404 -11.87 19.88 -9.12
CA ILE A 404 -11.65 21.34 -9.07
C ILE A 404 -10.60 21.68 -8.00
N SER A 405 -10.56 20.93 -6.90
CA SER A 405 -9.53 21.09 -5.86
C SER A 405 -8.11 21.01 -6.41
N HIS A 406 -7.88 20.23 -7.49
CA HIS A 406 -6.58 20.14 -8.15
C HIS A 406 -6.15 21.47 -8.77
N LEU A 407 -7.09 22.23 -9.35
CA LEU A 407 -6.80 23.56 -9.89
C LEU A 407 -6.60 24.57 -8.75
N LEU A 408 -7.43 24.51 -7.71
CA LEU A 408 -7.29 25.38 -6.54
C LEU A 408 -5.94 25.18 -5.84
N GLU A 409 -5.48 23.93 -5.69
CA GLU A 409 -4.16 23.64 -5.11
C GLU A 409 -3.03 24.22 -5.97
N LEU A 410 -3.12 24.21 -7.30
CA LEU A 410 -2.09 24.79 -8.18
C LEU A 410 -1.99 26.31 -8.02
N ILE A 411 -3.12 27.01 -7.97
CA ILE A 411 -3.13 28.46 -7.72
C ILE A 411 -2.62 28.74 -6.31
N GLY A 412 -3.15 28.05 -5.30
CA GLY A 412 -2.73 28.22 -3.91
C GLY A 412 -1.24 27.96 -3.71
N GLY A 413 -0.70 26.91 -4.32
CA GLY A 413 0.73 26.61 -4.24
C GLY A 413 1.59 27.65 -4.96
N LYS A 414 1.11 28.21 -6.08
CA LYS A 414 1.78 29.31 -6.78
C LYS A 414 1.78 30.60 -5.97
N VAL A 415 0.63 30.96 -5.40
CA VAL A 415 0.51 32.12 -4.50
C VAL A 415 1.44 31.94 -3.30
N GLY A 416 1.37 30.80 -2.61
CA GLY A 416 2.22 30.53 -1.45
C GLY A 416 3.71 30.55 -1.76
N ALA A 417 4.12 30.03 -2.93
CA ALA A 417 5.51 30.10 -3.38
C ALA A 417 5.98 31.55 -3.65
N LEU A 418 5.11 32.41 -4.18
CA LEU A 418 5.45 33.78 -4.54
C LEU A 418 5.36 34.76 -3.36
N SER A 419 4.35 34.64 -2.50
CA SER A 419 4.19 35.49 -1.31
C SER A 419 4.98 35.00 -0.10
N GLY A 420 5.56 33.81 -0.15
CA GLY A 420 6.41 33.27 0.92
C GLY A 420 5.62 32.84 2.15
N ARG A 421 4.35 32.44 1.97
CA ARG A 421 3.48 31.95 3.04
C ARG A 421 2.86 30.61 2.68
N PHE A 422 2.47 29.83 3.68
CA PHE A 422 1.63 28.66 3.47
C PHE A 422 0.18 29.10 3.23
N VAL A 423 -0.50 28.44 2.28
CA VAL A 423 -1.92 28.69 1.99
C VAL A 423 -2.77 27.67 2.74
N ASP A 424 -3.84 28.15 3.39
CA ASP A 424 -4.77 27.29 4.12
C ASP A 424 -5.82 26.70 3.19
N GLY A 425 -5.75 25.38 2.99
CA GLY A 425 -6.68 24.58 2.21
C GLY A 425 -7.60 23.70 3.08
N THR A 426 -7.81 24.02 4.35
CA THR A 426 -8.64 23.23 5.27
C THR A 426 -10.07 23.04 4.77
N LEU A 427 -10.66 21.85 4.95
CA LEU A 427 -12.03 21.58 4.49
C LEU A 427 -13.01 22.58 5.13
N PHE A 428 -13.88 23.18 4.31
CA PHE A 428 -14.89 24.18 4.67
C PHE A 428 -14.37 25.54 5.17
N GLU A 429 -13.15 25.61 5.68
CA GLU A 429 -12.53 26.82 6.24
C GLU A 429 -11.38 27.37 5.38
N ALA A 430 -11.22 26.87 4.15
CA ALA A 430 -10.13 27.25 3.26
C ALA A 430 -10.18 28.73 2.84
N GLU A 431 -9.02 29.27 2.47
CA GLU A 431 -8.92 30.59 1.86
C GLU A 431 -9.73 30.66 0.55
N SER A 432 -10.42 31.78 0.32
CA SER A 432 -11.28 31.94 -0.85
C SER A 432 -10.47 32.02 -2.15
N GLU A 433 -11.00 31.42 -3.22
CA GLU A 433 -10.39 31.49 -4.57
C GLU A 433 -10.16 32.93 -5.02
N LEU A 434 -11.13 33.81 -4.79
CA LEU A 434 -11.08 35.20 -5.23
C LEU A 434 -9.91 35.96 -4.59
N ASN A 435 -9.65 35.73 -3.30
CA ASN A 435 -8.54 36.35 -2.60
C ASN A 435 -7.20 35.85 -3.14
N MET A 436 -7.06 34.53 -3.35
CA MET A 436 -5.84 33.95 -3.93
C MET A 436 -5.57 34.50 -5.35
N ARG A 437 -6.60 34.66 -6.18
CA ARG A 437 -6.47 35.20 -7.54
C ARG A 437 -6.10 36.69 -7.55
N ALA A 438 -6.68 37.47 -6.63
CA ALA A 438 -6.33 38.88 -6.46
C ALA A 438 -4.88 39.05 -5.97
N GLU A 439 -4.43 38.22 -5.04
CA GLU A 439 -3.04 38.20 -4.58
C GLU A 439 -2.09 37.83 -5.73
N LEU A 440 -2.44 36.84 -6.54
CA LEU A 440 -1.66 36.45 -7.71
C LEU A 440 -1.52 37.59 -8.73
N LEU A 441 -2.58 38.38 -8.92
CA LEU A 441 -2.57 39.57 -9.78
C LEU A 441 -1.63 40.66 -9.22
N ASN A 442 -1.69 40.90 -7.91
CA ASN A 442 -0.81 41.86 -7.23
C ASN A 442 0.67 41.46 -7.31
N LEU A 443 0.96 40.16 -7.41
CA LEU A 443 2.31 39.60 -7.57
C LEU A 443 2.80 39.64 -9.03
N GLY A 444 2.03 40.24 -9.95
CA GLY A 444 2.43 40.43 -11.35
C GLY A 444 2.17 39.23 -12.27
N PHE A 445 1.44 38.22 -11.79
CA PHE A 445 0.96 37.10 -12.60
C PHE A 445 -0.49 37.31 -13.02
N LYS A 446 -0.98 36.48 -13.95
CA LYS A 446 -2.40 36.54 -14.33
C LYS A 446 -3.26 35.90 -13.26
N GLU A 447 -4.41 36.51 -12.99
CA GLU A 447 -5.43 36.01 -12.07
C GLU A 447 -5.92 34.59 -12.42
N ASP A 448 -5.85 34.20 -13.70
CA ASP A 448 -6.27 32.87 -14.17
C ASP A 448 -5.21 31.78 -13.99
N GLY A 449 -4.04 32.10 -13.41
CA GLY A 449 -2.94 31.15 -13.22
C GLY A 449 -2.24 30.70 -14.51
N THR A 450 -2.65 31.23 -15.68
CA THR A 450 -2.09 30.86 -16.98
C THR A 450 -0.89 31.72 -17.39
N GLU A 451 0.08 31.10 -18.04
CA GLU A 451 1.29 31.74 -18.55
C GLU A 451 1.51 31.45 -20.04
N THR A 452 2.24 32.34 -20.71
CA THR A 452 2.71 32.11 -22.07
C THR A 452 3.89 31.15 -22.05
N PHE A 453 3.80 30.06 -22.81
CA PHE A 453 4.86 29.06 -22.94
C PHE A 453 5.46 29.06 -24.35
N TYR A 454 6.69 28.58 -24.43
CA TYR A 454 7.43 28.34 -25.66
C TYR A 454 7.77 26.86 -25.75
N ASP A 455 7.73 26.33 -26.97
CA ASP A 455 8.18 24.98 -27.25
C ASP A 455 9.72 24.91 -27.09
N GLY A 456 10.21 23.99 -26.25
CA GLY A 456 11.64 23.81 -25.99
C GLY A 456 12.43 23.39 -27.24
N ARG A 457 11.79 22.70 -28.19
CA ARG A 457 12.46 22.19 -29.39
C ARG A 457 12.57 23.22 -30.49
N THR A 458 11.49 23.96 -30.73
CA THR A 458 11.41 24.91 -31.85
C THR A 458 11.63 26.37 -31.44
N GLY A 459 11.52 26.68 -30.15
CA GLY A 459 11.55 28.04 -29.62
C GLY A 459 10.31 28.87 -29.97
N LYS A 460 9.32 28.30 -30.66
CA LYS A 460 8.11 29.02 -31.05
C LYS A 460 7.18 29.18 -29.86
N GLN A 461 6.54 30.35 -29.76
CA GLN A 461 5.51 30.59 -28.77
C GLN A 461 4.29 29.69 -29.02
N MET A 462 3.78 29.06 -27.97
CA MET A 462 2.54 28.29 -28.03
C MET A 462 1.33 29.22 -28.22
N LEU A 463 0.34 28.77 -29.00
CA LEU A 463 -0.88 29.54 -29.26
C LEU A 463 -1.77 29.64 -28.01
N ALA A 464 -1.83 28.55 -27.22
CA ALA A 464 -2.58 28.51 -25.97
C ALA A 464 -1.68 28.92 -24.80
N LYS A 465 -2.27 29.61 -23.82
CA LYS A 465 -1.63 29.84 -22.53
C LYS A 465 -1.79 28.60 -21.67
N ILE A 466 -0.74 28.24 -20.94
CA ILE A 466 -0.68 27.01 -20.16
C ILE A 466 -0.94 27.34 -18.70
N TYR A 467 -1.80 26.55 -18.06
CA TYR A 467 -2.05 26.68 -16.63
C TYR A 467 -0.93 25.99 -15.86
N VAL A 468 -0.22 26.75 -15.04
CA VAL A 468 0.98 26.30 -14.33
C VAL A 468 0.99 26.78 -12.89
N GLY A 469 1.34 25.90 -11.98
CA GLY A 469 1.43 26.18 -10.55
C GLY A 469 2.22 25.13 -9.80
N ASN A 470 2.31 25.29 -8.48
CA ASN A 470 3.04 24.38 -7.62
C ASN A 470 2.03 23.46 -6.93
N MET A 471 2.27 22.15 -6.96
CA MET A 471 1.40 21.18 -6.29
C MET A 471 2.23 20.15 -5.54
N TYR A 472 1.69 19.67 -4.42
CA TYR A 472 2.31 18.60 -3.66
C TYR A 472 1.97 17.23 -4.25
N TYR A 473 2.98 16.57 -4.84
CA TYR A 473 2.85 15.27 -5.48
C TYR A 473 3.45 14.15 -4.62
N LEU A 474 2.81 12.98 -4.71
CA LEU A 474 3.17 11.78 -3.96
C LEU A 474 3.71 10.72 -4.93
N ARG A 475 4.91 10.21 -4.68
CA ARG A 475 5.39 8.96 -5.31
C ARG A 475 4.79 7.78 -4.54
N LEU A 476 4.23 6.80 -5.24
CA LEU A 476 3.62 5.63 -4.60
C LEU A 476 4.61 4.47 -4.49
N ARG A 477 4.40 3.58 -3.52
CA ARG A 477 5.17 2.32 -3.36
C ARG A 477 5.05 1.32 -4.54
N HIS A 478 4.25 1.63 -5.55
CA HIS A 478 4.06 0.80 -6.73
C HIS A 478 5.13 1.10 -7.79
N LEU A 479 6.32 0.55 -7.57
CA LEU A 479 7.48 0.71 -8.46
C LEU A 479 7.50 -0.39 -9.54
N VAL A 480 7.88 -0.04 -10.77
CA VAL A 480 7.88 -0.99 -11.90
C VAL A 480 8.95 -2.07 -11.75
N ALA A 481 10.12 -1.74 -11.18
CA ALA A 481 11.19 -2.70 -10.86
C ALA A 481 10.68 -3.91 -10.05
N ASN A 482 9.72 -3.69 -9.15
CA ASN A 482 9.15 -4.74 -8.31
C ASN A 482 8.10 -5.60 -9.05
N LYS A 483 7.63 -5.16 -10.22
CA LYS A 483 6.53 -5.79 -10.97
C LYS A 483 7.00 -6.53 -12.21
N MET A 484 8.07 -6.08 -12.87
CA MET A 484 8.58 -6.75 -14.06
C MET A 484 9.04 -8.17 -13.71
N GLN A 485 8.53 -9.14 -14.45
CA GLN A 485 8.92 -10.54 -14.38
C GLN A 485 8.80 -11.18 -15.77
N SER A 486 9.73 -12.05 -16.10
CA SER A 486 9.69 -12.88 -17.30
C SER A 486 10.22 -14.27 -16.96
N ARG A 487 9.72 -15.28 -17.66
CA ARG A 487 10.15 -16.67 -17.49
C ARG A 487 10.23 -17.33 -18.85
N ALA A 488 11.40 -17.88 -19.18
CA ALA A 488 11.59 -18.75 -20.34
C ALA A 488 11.41 -20.22 -19.92
N ARG A 489 12.31 -20.73 -19.08
CA ARG A 489 12.22 -22.02 -18.39
C ARG A 489 12.66 -21.81 -16.94
N GLY A 490 12.19 -22.65 -16.04
CA GLY A 490 12.45 -22.47 -14.61
C GLY A 490 12.02 -23.70 -13.82
N PRO A 491 12.15 -23.64 -12.48
CA PRO A 491 11.78 -24.74 -11.61
C PRO A 491 10.30 -25.11 -11.76
N ILE A 492 10.04 -26.39 -11.55
CA ILE A 492 8.71 -26.99 -11.59
C ILE A 492 8.35 -27.54 -10.22
N GLN A 493 7.06 -27.53 -9.90
CA GLN A 493 6.54 -28.19 -8.72
C GLN A 493 6.67 -29.70 -8.87
N LEU A 494 7.22 -30.38 -7.87
CA LEU A 494 7.53 -31.81 -7.95
C LEU A 494 6.28 -32.68 -8.16
N LEU A 495 5.16 -32.31 -7.54
CA LEU A 495 3.92 -33.08 -7.60
C LEU A 495 3.29 -33.04 -8.99
N THR A 496 3.10 -31.85 -9.56
CA THR A 496 2.33 -31.63 -10.80
C THR A 496 3.22 -31.46 -12.03
N ARG A 497 4.54 -31.29 -11.83
CA ARG A 497 5.52 -30.93 -12.86
C ARG A 497 5.22 -29.61 -13.60
N GLN A 498 4.35 -28.78 -13.02
CA GLN A 498 4.01 -27.47 -13.58
C GLN A 498 4.97 -26.38 -13.08
N PRO A 499 5.09 -25.26 -13.82
CA PRO A 499 5.77 -24.06 -13.35
C PRO A 499 5.41 -23.66 -11.90
N THR A 500 6.42 -23.30 -11.11
CA THR A 500 6.23 -22.67 -9.79
C THR A 500 5.43 -21.36 -9.87
N GLU A 501 4.88 -20.92 -8.73
CA GLU A 501 4.20 -19.63 -8.61
C GLU A 501 5.09 -18.56 -7.96
N GLY A 502 4.95 -17.32 -8.44
CA GLY A 502 5.55 -16.11 -7.86
C GLY A 502 6.96 -15.76 -8.37
N LYS A 503 7.23 -14.46 -8.54
CA LYS A 503 8.52 -13.91 -9.02
C LYS A 503 9.73 -14.44 -8.26
N ALA A 504 9.62 -14.50 -6.93
CA ALA A 504 10.69 -14.95 -6.04
C ALA A 504 11.14 -16.41 -6.28
N LYS A 505 10.29 -17.25 -6.87
CA LYS A 505 10.55 -18.66 -7.18
C LYS A 505 10.68 -18.91 -8.69
N GLU A 506 10.99 -17.86 -9.45
CA GLU A 506 11.03 -17.88 -10.91
C GLU A 506 9.73 -18.43 -11.52
N GLY A 507 8.60 -18.08 -10.89
CA GLY A 507 7.30 -18.61 -11.23
C GLY A 507 6.78 -18.16 -12.58
N GLY A 508 5.93 -18.99 -13.18
CA GLY A 508 5.24 -18.67 -14.44
C GLY A 508 3.99 -17.84 -14.21
N LEU A 509 3.44 -17.31 -15.32
CA LEU A 509 2.07 -16.78 -15.32
C LEU A 509 1.09 -17.93 -15.52
N ARG A 510 -0.03 -17.87 -14.78
CA ARG A 510 -1.11 -18.84 -14.90
C ARG A 510 -2.00 -18.48 -16.08
N LEU A 511 -2.23 -19.45 -16.96
CA LEU A 511 -3.25 -19.37 -18.01
C LEU A 511 -4.52 -20.05 -17.47
N GLY A 512 -5.54 -19.25 -17.18
CA GLY A 512 -6.79 -19.71 -16.60
C GLY A 512 -7.83 -20.08 -17.65
N GLU A 513 -9.05 -20.39 -17.17
CA GLU A 513 -10.16 -20.77 -18.03
C GLU A 513 -10.62 -19.62 -18.92
N MET A 514 -10.61 -18.38 -18.41
CA MET A 514 -10.98 -17.21 -19.19
C MET A 514 -9.99 -16.96 -20.34
N GLU A 515 -8.68 -17.09 -20.08
CA GLU A 515 -7.66 -16.97 -21.13
C GLU A 515 -7.79 -18.07 -22.18
N LYS A 516 -8.09 -19.31 -21.74
CA LYS A 516 -8.38 -20.43 -22.64
C LYS A 516 -9.59 -20.13 -23.54
N ASP A 517 -10.67 -19.61 -22.99
CA ASP A 517 -11.88 -19.27 -23.74
C ASP A 517 -11.62 -18.15 -24.77
N VAL A 518 -10.73 -17.20 -24.48
CA VAL A 518 -10.29 -16.19 -25.45
C VAL A 518 -9.62 -16.84 -26.67
N PHE A 519 -8.73 -17.83 -26.47
CA PHE A 519 -8.12 -18.55 -27.60
C PHE A 519 -9.14 -19.35 -28.41
N ILE A 520 -10.12 -19.97 -27.74
CA ILE A 520 -11.20 -20.71 -28.40
C ILE A 520 -12.06 -19.75 -29.23
N ALA A 521 -12.42 -18.59 -28.69
CA ALA A 521 -13.20 -17.57 -29.39
C ALA A 521 -12.48 -17.03 -30.63
N HIS A 522 -11.15 -16.89 -30.58
CA HIS A 522 -10.34 -16.55 -31.75
C HIS A 522 -10.14 -17.72 -32.74
N GLY A 523 -10.56 -18.93 -32.40
CA GLY A 523 -10.32 -20.14 -33.20
C GLY A 523 -8.85 -20.58 -33.24
N ALA A 524 -8.03 -20.12 -32.31
CA ALA A 524 -6.58 -20.35 -32.28
C ALA A 524 -6.22 -21.71 -31.66
N SER A 525 -6.73 -22.80 -32.24
CA SER A 525 -6.63 -24.17 -31.70
C SER A 525 -5.18 -24.68 -31.56
N LEU A 526 -4.31 -24.39 -32.54
CA LEU A 526 -2.90 -24.79 -32.50
C LEU A 526 -2.14 -24.05 -31.40
N LEU A 527 -2.36 -22.75 -31.26
CA LEU A 527 -1.75 -21.93 -30.21
C LEU A 527 -2.22 -22.38 -28.82
N LEU A 528 -3.51 -22.71 -28.70
CA LEU A 528 -4.07 -23.25 -27.45
C LEU A 528 -3.35 -24.56 -27.07
N LYS A 529 -3.20 -25.50 -28.01
CA LYS A 529 -2.48 -26.74 -27.77
C LYS A 529 -1.04 -26.49 -27.33
N GLU A 530 -0.31 -25.63 -28.04
CA GLU A 530 1.08 -25.29 -27.71
C GLU A 530 1.20 -24.70 -26.29
N ARG A 531 0.26 -23.84 -25.88
CA ARG A 531 0.28 -23.23 -24.54
C ARG A 531 -0.08 -24.20 -23.43
N PHE A 532 -0.96 -25.16 -23.69
CA PHE A 532 -1.35 -26.20 -22.72
C PHE A 532 -0.34 -27.36 -22.62
N ASP A 533 0.58 -27.51 -23.58
CA ASP A 533 1.65 -28.52 -23.57
C ASP A 533 2.77 -28.23 -22.53
N SER A 534 2.46 -27.52 -21.44
CA SER A 534 3.42 -27.11 -20.41
C SER A 534 4.01 -28.28 -19.61
N ASP A 535 3.27 -29.38 -19.47
CA ASP A 535 3.58 -30.56 -18.66
C ASP A 535 3.48 -31.85 -19.49
N LYS A 536 3.77 -31.76 -20.79
CA LYS A 536 3.75 -32.85 -21.76
C LYS A 536 4.53 -34.07 -21.27
N THR A 537 3.86 -35.23 -21.24
CA THR A 537 4.43 -36.52 -20.81
C THR A 537 3.98 -37.64 -21.76
N ASN A 538 4.93 -38.50 -22.15
CA ASN A 538 4.65 -39.69 -22.95
C ASN A 538 4.54 -40.91 -22.03
N LEU A 539 3.42 -41.62 -22.08
CA LEU A 539 3.16 -42.76 -21.19
C LEU A 539 2.80 -44.02 -21.99
N PRO A 540 3.30 -45.20 -21.57
CA PRO A 540 2.89 -46.46 -22.17
C PRO A 540 1.47 -46.82 -21.70
N VAL A 541 0.56 -47.08 -22.62
CA VAL A 541 -0.82 -47.47 -22.36
C VAL A 541 -1.11 -48.80 -23.06
N CYS A 542 -1.73 -49.73 -22.34
CA CYS A 542 -2.10 -51.05 -22.83
C CYS A 542 -3.36 -50.97 -23.73
N GLU A 543 -3.31 -51.53 -24.95
CA GLU A 543 -4.46 -51.51 -25.88
C GLU A 543 -5.69 -52.26 -25.34
N LYS A 544 -5.48 -53.38 -24.64
CA LYS A 544 -6.57 -54.26 -24.18
C LYS A 544 -7.33 -53.68 -22.98
N CYS A 545 -6.60 -53.24 -21.96
CA CYS A 545 -7.19 -52.76 -20.70
C CYS A 545 -7.28 -51.24 -20.61
N GLY A 546 -6.54 -50.47 -21.41
CA GLY A 546 -6.59 -49.01 -21.38
C GLY A 546 -5.96 -48.38 -20.14
N LEU A 547 -5.18 -49.15 -19.36
CA LEU A 547 -4.44 -48.64 -18.21
C LEU A 547 -3.01 -48.28 -18.60
N VAL A 548 -2.43 -47.36 -17.85
CA VAL A 548 -1.01 -47.02 -17.93
C VAL A 548 -0.20 -48.26 -17.53
N ALA A 549 0.63 -48.73 -18.46
CA ALA A 549 1.51 -49.88 -18.30
C ALA A 549 2.81 -49.49 -17.58
N VAL A 550 3.61 -50.49 -17.20
CA VAL A 550 4.91 -50.28 -16.57
C VAL A 550 6.01 -50.57 -17.57
N GLU A 551 6.99 -49.68 -17.64
CA GLU A 551 8.22 -49.86 -18.41
C GLU A 551 9.38 -50.12 -17.43
N ASP A 552 9.88 -51.36 -17.43
CA ASP A 552 11.05 -51.75 -16.67
C ASP A 552 12.30 -51.47 -17.51
N GLN A 553 13.01 -50.40 -17.15
CA GLN A 553 14.23 -49.99 -17.83
C GLN A 553 15.40 -50.96 -17.62
N TYR A 554 15.44 -51.69 -16.50
CA TYR A 554 16.54 -52.60 -16.21
C TYR A 554 16.45 -53.87 -17.07
N LYS A 555 15.23 -54.41 -17.20
CA LYS A 555 14.97 -55.58 -18.06
C LYS A 555 14.69 -55.21 -19.50
N ASN A 556 14.55 -53.91 -19.79
CA ASN A 556 14.13 -53.36 -21.09
C ASN A 556 12.83 -54.01 -21.59
N ARG A 557 11.83 -54.12 -20.70
CA ARG A 557 10.54 -54.78 -20.97
C ARG A 557 9.37 -53.88 -20.58
N LYS A 558 8.26 -54.04 -21.28
CA LYS A 558 7.00 -53.34 -21.02
C LYS A 558 5.94 -54.38 -20.70
N TYR A 559 5.22 -54.19 -19.61
CA TYR A 559 4.16 -55.12 -19.23
C TYR A 559 3.00 -54.38 -18.59
N CYS A 560 1.80 -54.92 -18.79
CA CYS A 560 0.61 -54.46 -18.09
C CYS A 560 0.43 -55.26 -16.81
N LEU A 561 0.17 -54.57 -15.68
CA LEU A 561 -0.08 -55.22 -14.39
C LEU A 561 -1.31 -56.15 -14.42
N MET A 562 -2.30 -55.86 -15.28
CA MET A 562 -3.54 -56.64 -15.38
C MET A 562 -3.51 -57.71 -16.46
N CYS A 563 -2.82 -57.47 -17.57
CA CYS A 563 -2.88 -58.34 -18.76
C CYS A 563 -1.58 -59.08 -19.08
N GLY A 564 -0.50 -58.82 -18.33
CA GLY A 564 0.80 -59.45 -18.55
C GLY A 564 1.59 -58.84 -19.72
N GLU A 565 2.50 -59.64 -20.27
CA GLU A 565 3.44 -59.24 -21.34
C GLU A 565 2.86 -59.42 -22.76
N ASP A 566 1.86 -60.28 -22.96
CA ASP A 566 1.26 -60.60 -24.27
C ASP A 566 0.22 -59.56 -24.74
N VAL A 567 0.49 -58.28 -24.54
CA VAL A 567 -0.39 -57.21 -25.01
C VAL A 567 0.41 -56.07 -25.64
N ASN A 568 -0.12 -55.53 -26.73
CA ASN A 568 0.42 -54.35 -27.36
C ASN A 568 0.30 -53.13 -26.42
N ILE A 569 1.42 -52.42 -26.28
CA ILE A 569 1.56 -51.23 -25.46
C ILE A 569 2.06 -50.09 -26.35
N ASN A 570 1.28 -49.02 -26.44
CA ASN A 570 1.62 -47.84 -27.24
C ASN A 570 1.91 -46.63 -26.35
N TYR A 571 2.76 -45.72 -26.83
CA TYR A 571 2.95 -44.44 -26.16
C TYR A 571 1.88 -43.45 -26.56
N VAL A 572 1.23 -42.90 -25.56
CA VAL A 572 0.27 -41.81 -25.72
C VAL A 572 0.87 -40.55 -25.12
N GLU A 573 0.83 -39.48 -25.90
CA GLU A 573 1.20 -38.14 -25.45
C GLU A 573 -0.01 -37.51 -24.74
N MET A 574 0.18 -37.11 -23.48
CA MET A 574 -0.84 -36.42 -22.68
C MET A 574 -0.20 -35.44 -21.69
N SER A 575 -1.01 -34.62 -21.03
CA SER A 575 -0.53 -33.79 -19.92
C SER A 575 -0.27 -34.63 -18.67
N TYR A 576 0.76 -34.27 -17.91
CA TYR A 576 1.07 -34.93 -16.64
C TYR A 576 -0.07 -34.74 -15.62
N ALA A 577 -0.71 -33.58 -15.60
CA ALA A 577 -1.88 -33.31 -14.78
C ALA A 577 -3.03 -34.30 -15.07
N PHE A 578 -3.24 -34.67 -16.34
CA PHE A 578 -4.25 -35.68 -16.69
C PHE A 578 -3.85 -37.08 -16.20
N LYS A 579 -2.57 -37.45 -16.27
CA LYS A 579 -2.07 -38.68 -15.64
C LYS A 579 -2.34 -38.69 -14.14
N LEU A 580 -2.11 -37.57 -13.46
CA LEU A 580 -2.35 -37.45 -12.02
C LEU A 580 -3.84 -37.63 -11.69
N LEU A 581 -4.73 -37.04 -12.49
CA LEU A 581 -6.17 -37.25 -12.39
C LEU A 581 -6.55 -38.74 -12.56
N LEU A 582 -5.95 -39.46 -13.51
CA LEU A 582 -6.19 -40.89 -13.68
C LEU A 582 -5.79 -41.69 -12.42
N ASP A 583 -4.67 -41.35 -11.78
CA ASP A 583 -4.24 -41.99 -10.55
C ASP A 583 -5.15 -41.66 -9.36
N GLU A 584 -5.64 -40.42 -9.26
CA GLU A 584 -6.63 -40.01 -8.25
C GLU A 584 -7.95 -40.78 -8.43
N ILE A 585 -8.47 -40.88 -9.67
CA ILE A 585 -9.67 -41.67 -9.98
C ILE A 585 -9.47 -43.15 -9.61
N ARG A 586 -8.30 -43.72 -9.88
CA ARG A 586 -7.96 -45.09 -9.49
C ARG A 586 -7.93 -45.27 -7.97
N SER A 587 -7.43 -44.27 -7.23
CA SER A 587 -7.40 -44.32 -5.77
C SER A 587 -8.80 -44.35 -5.13
N LEU A 588 -9.80 -43.81 -5.83
CA LEU A 588 -11.22 -43.87 -5.45
C LEU A 588 -11.89 -45.22 -5.78
N GLY A 589 -11.15 -46.17 -6.36
CA GLY A 589 -11.70 -47.46 -6.80
C GLY A 589 -12.47 -47.40 -8.12
N ILE A 590 -12.38 -46.29 -8.86
CA ILE A 590 -12.98 -46.15 -10.19
C ILE A 590 -11.96 -46.63 -11.24
N TYR A 591 -12.43 -47.29 -12.29
CA TYR A 591 -11.59 -47.82 -13.38
C TYR A 591 -11.57 -46.87 -14.59
N PRO A 592 -10.56 -46.00 -14.75
CA PRO A 592 -10.49 -45.09 -15.90
C PRO A 592 -9.88 -45.82 -17.11
N LYS A 593 -10.74 -46.43 -17.93
CA LYS A 593 -10.31 -47.10 -19.17
C LYS A 593 -10.03 -46.08 -20.28
N LEU A 594 -8.80 -46.04 -20.78
CA LEU A 594 -8.47 -45.31 -22.02
C LEU A 594 -8.70 -46.22 -23.24
N ASN A 595 -9.62 -45.83 -24.12
CA ASN A 595 -9.78 -46.49 -25.41
C ASN A 595 -8.84 -45.83 -26.42
N LEU A 596 -7.85 -46.58 -26.91
CA LEU A 596 -6.89 -46.08 -27.88
C LEU A 596 -7.47 -46.16 -29.28
N GLU A 597 -7.32 -45.08 -30.05
CA GLU A 597 -7.67 -45.03 -31.47
C GLU A 597 -6.43 -44.66 -32.29
N ASN A 598 -6.44 -45.06 -33.58
CA ASN A 598 -5.37 -44.69 -34.49
C ASN A 598 -5.39 -43.18 -34.74
N LYS A 599 -4.20 -42.60 -34.83
CA LYS A 599 -3.98 -41.16 -35.05
C LYS A 599 -4.43 -40.67 -36.44
N TYR A 600 -4.75 -41.59 -37.35
CA TYR A 600 -5.07 -41.34 -38.76
C TYR A 600 -6.41 -41.94 -39.14
#